data_AF-A0A853IMS4-F1
#
_entry.id   AF-A0A853IMS4-F1
#
_cell.length_a   1.000
_cell.length_b   1.000
_cell.length_c   1.000
_cell.angle_alpha   90.00
_cell.angle_beta   90.00
_cell.angle_gamma   90.00
#
_symmetry.space_group_name_H-M   'P 1'
#
loop_
_entity.id
_entity.type
_entity.pdbx_description
1 polymer ?
#
loop_
_entity_poly.entity_id
_entity_poly.type
_entity_poly.pdbx_seq_one_letter_code
_entity_poly.pdbx_strand_id
1 'polypeptide(L)'
;NKNTDELYGERVEYDKPHAREAIDKACHVIFSTAPPNKLTEDPSFFKCKFCDHQAVCHQGKLPPVNCRTCMHSTPVENGQWLCERYQLNPTDDQQRWGCQSHMFNPHLLYPWAEVLDSGDYWYQFVIKATGEIITTGEAPQHYKSSELRAVSDLSLLKDKNVEAIREYFDAKVVA
;
A
#
# COMPACT_ATOMS: atom_id res chain seq x y z
N ASN A 1 37.93 -3.90 12.99
CA ASN A 1 37.65 -3.43 14.36
C ASN A 1 37.95 -1.94 14.41
N LYS A 2 36.97 -1.07 14.74
CA LYS A 2 37.14 0.41 14.70
C LYS A 2 38.20 0.95 15.66
N ASN A 3 38.63 0.16 16.63
CA ASN A 3 39.67 0.53 17.59
C ASN A 3 41.07 0.08 17.15
N THR A 4 41.18 -0.79 16.15
CA THR A 4 42.46 -1.39 15.71
C THR A 4 42.68 -1.31 14.21
N ASP A 5 41.75 -0.72 13.46
CA ASP A 5 41.72 -0.67 11.98
C ASP A 5 41.86 -2.03 11.25
N GLU A 6 41.71 -3.13 11.97
CA GLU A 6 41.78 -4.48 11.40
C GLU A 6 40.59 -4.73 10.46
N LEU A 7 40.88 -5.21 9.25
CA LEU A 7 39.87 -5.63 8.28
C LEU A 7 39.50 -7.11 8.53
N TYR A 8 38.22 -7.38 8.74
CA TYR A 8 37.69 -8.75 8.76
C TYR A 8 37.52 -9.22 7.32
N GLY A 9 38.07 -10.39 7.01
CA GLY A 9 37.89 -11.07 5.73
C GLY A 9 37.52 -12.52 5.95
N GLU A 10 36.41 -12.95 5.37
CA GLU A 10 35.98 -14.35 5.36
C GLU A 10 35.76 -14.82 3.93
N ARG A 11 36.00 -16.11 3.70
CA ARG A 11 35.63 -16.78 2.45
C ARG A 11 34.42 -17.64 2.75
N VAL A 12 33.27 -17.26 2.22
CA VAL A 12 32.04 -18.04 2.35
C VAL A 12 31.94 -18.96 1.14
N GLU A 13 31.66 -20.24 1.38
CA GLU A 13 31.40 -21.19 0.30
C GLU A 13 30.05 -20.91 -0.35
N TYR A 14 29.99 -21.01 -1.68
CA TYR A 14 28.76 -20.79 -2.42
C TYR A 14 27.79 -21.97 -2.23
N ASP A 15 26.81 -21.79 -1.36
CA ASP A 15 25.66 -22.69 -1.22
C ASP A 15 24.64 -22.41 -2.34
N LYS A 16 24.78 -23.16 -3.44
CA LYS A 16 23.91 -23.05 -4.61
C LYS A 16 22.43 -23.32 -4.29
N PRO A 17 22.05 -24.39 -3.55
CA PRO A 17 20.68 -24.58 -3.09
C PRO A 17 20.11 -23.37 -2.34
N HIS A 18 20.82 -22.86 -1.34
CA HIS A 18 20.36 -21.72 -0.55
C HIS A 18 20.21 -20.44 -1.39
N ALA A 19 21.17 -20.17 -2.28
CA ALA A 19 21.10 -19.03 -3.17
C ALA A 19 19.88 -19.09 -4.09
N ARG A 20 19.54 -20.30 -4.58
CA ARG A 20 18.35 -20.49 -5.42
C ARG A 20 17.06 -20.24 -4.65
N GLU A 21 16.95 -20.79 -3.44
CA GLU A 21 15.79 -20.57 -2.56
C GLU A 21 15.57 -19.08 -2.25
N ALA A 22 16.65 -18.34 -1.97
CA ALA A 22 16.59 -16.91 -1.71
C ALA A 22 16.07 -16.12 -2.93
N ILE A 23 16.52 -16.48 -4.14
CA ILE A 23 16.04 -15.87 -5.40
C ILE A 23 14.56 -16.18 -5.62
N ASP A 24 14.17 -17.45 -5.48
CA ASP A 24 12.78 -17.86 -5.70
C ASP A 24 11.83 -17.19 -4.70
N LYS A 25 12.25 -17.05 -3.44
CA LYS A 25 11.54 -16.26 -2.41
C LYS A 25 11.41 -14.79 -2.79
N ALA A 26 12.49 -14.17 -3.28
CA ALA A 26 12.45 -12.77 -3.71
C ALA A 26 11.47 -12.59 -4.88
N CYS A 27 11.50 -13.47 -5.88
CA CYS A 27 10.55 -13.45 -6.99
C CYS A 27 9.10 -13.57 -6.51
N HIS A 28 8.82 -14.49 -5.57
CA HIS A 28 7.48 -14.63 -5.01
C HIS A 28 6.99 -13.34 -4.34
N VAL A 29 7.84 -12.65 -3.58
CA VAL A 29 7.47 -11.39 -2.92
C VAL A 29 7.31 -10.26 -3.94
N ILE A 30 8.22 -10.14 -4.91
CA ILE A 30 8.21 -9.06 -5.90
C ILE A 30 6.95 -9.13 -6.77
N PHE A 31 6.58 -10.32 -7.24
CA PHE A 31 5.47 -10.50 -8.18
C PHE A 31 4.13 -10.83 -7.50
N SER A 32 4.05 -10.73 -6.16
CA SER A 32 2.79 -10.94 -5.45
C SER A 32 1.83 -9.78 -5.71
N THR A 33 0.59 -10.09 -6.08
CA THR A 33 -0.49 -9.12 -6.28
C THR A 33 -1.10 -8.63 -4.96
N ALA A 34 -0.90 -9.38 -3.88
CA ALA A 34 -1.37 -9.09 -2.54
C ALA A 34 -0.20 -8.90 -1.56
N PRO A 35 -0.36 -8.12 -0.49
CA PRO A 35 0.65 -8.08 0.56
C PRO A 35 0.82 -9.48 1.17
N PRO A 36 2.04 -9.85 1.57
CA PRO A 36 2.26 -11.11 2.26
C PRO A 36 1.51 -11.16 3.59
N ASN A 37 1.25 -12.37 4.07
CA ASN A 37 0.63 -12.58 5.37
C ASN A 37 1.45 -11.91 6.49
N LYS A 38 0.75 -11.52 7.55
CA LYS A 38 1.41 -10.99 8.74
C LYS A 38 2.36 -12.04 9.32
N LEU A 39 3.43 -11.56 9.95
CA LEU A 39 4.34 -12.42 10.69
C LEU A 39 3.64 -13.12 11.87
N THR A 40 2.68 -12.44 12.49
CA THR A 40 1.86 -12.88 13.62
C THR A 40 0.63 -11.98 13.71
N GLU A 41 -0.46 -12.46 14.33
CA GLU A 41 -1.61 -11.61 14.65
C GLU A 41 -1.42 -10.81 15.93
N ASP A 42 -0.49 -11.20 16.81
CA ASP A 42 -0.20 -10.49 18.05
C ASP A 42 0.65 -9.22 17.77
N PRO A 43 0.08 -8.00 17.89
CA PRO A 43 0.82 -6.76 17.64
C PRO A 43 1.93 -6.50 18.66
N SER A 44 1.89 -7.17 19.82
CA SER A 44 2.87 -7.03 20.90
C SER A 44 4.10 -7.90 20.73
N PHE A 45 4.14 -8.77 19.71
CA PHE A 45 5.29 -9.61 19.43
C PHE A 45 6.56 -8.77 19.20
N PHE A 46 7.69 -9.21 19.77
CA PHE A 46 8.89 -8.39 19.87
C PHE A 46 9.41 -7.90 18.50
N LYS A 47 9.32 -8.73 17.44
CA LYS A 47 9.74 -8.31 16.08
C LYS A 47 8.84 -7.22 15.50
N CYS A 48 7.55 -7.20 15.87
CA CYS A 48 6.62 -6.18 15.41
C CYS A 48 6.91 -4.82 16.06
N LYS A 49 7.48 -4.79 17.28
CA LYS A 49 7.85 -3.54 17.97
C LYS A 49 8.98 -2.77 17.27
N PHE A 50 9.80 -3.44 16.46
CA PHE A 50 10.90 -2.85 15.71
C PHE A 50 10.60 -2.70 14.21
N CYS A 51 9.34 -2.89 13.81
CA CYS A 51 8.93 -2.83 12.41
C CYS A 51 8.33 -1.45 12.09
N ASP A 52 8.94 -0.71 11.15
CA ASP A 52 8.46 0.61 10.71
C ASP A 52 7.05 0.58 10.07
N HIS A 53 6.59 -0.60 9.68
CA HIS A 53 5.29 -0.81 9.04
C HIS A 53 4.20 -1.25 10.02
N GLN A 54 4.45 -1.25 11.35
CA GLN A 54 3.48 -1.67 12.36
C GLN A 54 2.16 -0.89 12.25
N ALA A 55 2.23 0.41 11.93
CA ALA A 55 1.04 1.25 11.78
C ALA A 55 0.09 0.74 10.69
N VAL A 56 0.64 0.27 9.57
CA VAL A 56 -0.13 -0.28 8.46
C VAL A 56 -0.56 -1.72 8.74
N CYS A 57 0.34 -2.52 9.29
CA CYS A 57 0.11 -3.95 9.53
C CYS A 57 -0.91 -4.23 10.65
N HIS A 58 -0.83 -3.49 11.76
CA HIS A 58 -1.61 -3.77 12.97
C HIS A 58 -2.52 -2.62 13.44
N GLN A 59 -2.23 -1.37 13.07
CA GLN A 59 -2.93 -0.20 13.64
C GLN A 59 -3.92 0.44 12.66
N GLY A 60 -4.21 -0.23 11.54
CA GLY A 60 -5.24 0.19 10.60
C GLY A 60 -4.93 1.44 9.77
N LYS A 61 -3.68 1.90 9.79
CA LYS A 61 -3.26 3.04 8.98
C LYS A 61 -3.14 2.62 7.51
N LEU A 62 -3.80 3.31 6.58
CA LEU A 62 -3.57 3.04 5.16
C LEU A 62 -2.10 3.30 4.77
N PRO A 63 -1.54 2.58 3.78
CA PRO A 63 -0.16 2.80 3.34
C PRO A 63 -0.02 4.12 2.58
N PRO A 64 1.20 4.66 2.42
CA PRO A 64 1.43 5.90 1.66
C PRO A 64 0.88 5.82 0.23
N VAL A 65 0.36 6.93 -0.29
CA VAL A 65 -0.21 7.00 -1.65
C VAL A 65 0.92 7.15 -2.66
N ASN A 66 1.30 6.06 -3.32
CA ASN A 66 2.36 6.05 -4.34
C ASN A 66 2.15 4.90 -5.33
N CYS A 67 2.95 4.80 -6.40
CA CYS A 67 2.71 3.79 -7.43
C CYS A 67 2.69 2.35 -6.88
N ARG A 68 3.50 2.04 -5.85
CA ARG A 68 3.60 0.66 -5.30
C ARG A 68 2.38 0.24 -4.46
N THR A 69 1.48 1.16 -4.15
CA THR A 69 0.20 0.90 -3.49
C THR A 69 -0.99 1.05 -4.42
N CYS A 70 -0.74 1.38 -5.69
CA CYS A 70 -1.76 1.62 -6.69
C CYS A 70 -2.25 0.30 -7.29
N MET A 71 -3.55 0.20 -7.58
CA MET A 71 -4.14 -0.95 -8.25
C MET A 71 -3.71 -1.09 -9.72
N HIS A 72 -3.20 -0.02 -10.33
CA HIS A 72 -2.80 0.01 -11.74
C HIS A 72 -1.29 -0.22 -11.96
N SER A 73 -0.57 -0.57 -10.89
CA SER A 73 0.90 -0.66 -10.92
C SER A 73 1.31 -2.10 -10.73
N THR A 74 1.88 -2.69 -11.77
CA THR A 74 2.32 -4.08 -11.77
C THR A 74 3.85 -4.12 -11.82
N PRO A 75 4.52 -4.87 -10.92
CA PRO A 75 5.95 -5.06 -10.98
C PRO A 75 6.30 -5.91 -12.21
N VAL A 76 7.33 -5.51 -12.95
CA VAL A 76 7.83 -6.23 -14.12
C VAL A 76 9.32 -6.54 -13.96
N GLU A 77 9.91 -7.25 -14.92
CA GLU A 77 11.31 -7.64 -14.87
C GLU A 77 12.27 -6.44 -14.78
N ASN A 78 13.52 -6.72 -14.40
CA ASN A 78 14.59 -5.72 -14.30
C ASN A 78 14.33 -4.58 -13.30
N GLY A 79 13.55 -4.86 -12.25
CA GLY A 79 13.25 -3.89 -11.19
C GLY A 79 12.36 -2.74 -11.63
N GLN A 80 11.64 -2.90 -12.74
CA GLN A 80 10.74 -1.89 -13.27
C GLN A 80 9.31 -2.11 -12.79
N TRP A 81 8.48 -1.09 -12.98
CA TRP A 81 7.04 -1.15 -12.77
C TRP A 81 6.36 -0.69 -14.04
N LEU A 82 5.20 -1.28 -14.34
CA LEU A 82 4.32 -0.85 -15.42
C LEU A 82 3.07 -0.23 -14.81
N CYS A 83 2.77 1.02 -15.20
CA CYS A 83 1.47 1.61 -14.97
C CYS A 83 0.53 1.20 -16.10
N GLU A 84 -0.36 0.24 -15.86
CA GLU A 84 -1.29 -0.30 -16.86
C GLU A 84 -2.33 0.74 -17.29
N ARG A 85 -2.58 1.73 -16.45
CA ARG A 85 -3.49 2.82 -16.77
C ARG A 85 -2.94 3.75 -17.85
N TYR A 86 -1.67 4.18 -17.70
CA TYR A 86 -1.05 5.13 -18.61
C TYR A 86 -0.12 4.46 -19.63
N GLN A 87 -0.01 3.13 -19.60
CA GLN A 87 0.83 2.32 -20.47
C GLN A 87 2.29 2.83 -20.51
N LEU A 88 2.85 3.07 -19.32
CA LEU A 88 4.21 3.59 -19.16
C LEU A 88 4.93 2.97 -17.98
N ASN A 89 6.26 3.02 -17.99
CA ASN A 89 7.10 2.58 -16.89
C ASN A 89 7.61 3.79 -16.09
N PRO A 90 7.08 4.09 -14.89
CA PRO A 90 7.50 5.26 -14.13
C PRO A 90 8.92 5.10 -13.57
N THR A 91 9.67 6.20 -13.52
CA THR A 91 10.96 6.28 -12.82
C THR A 91 10.79 6.04 -11.31
N ASP A 92 11.87 5.74 -10.59
CA ASP A 92 11.79 5.55 -9.12
C ASP A 92 11.22 6.79 -8.41
N ASP A 93 11.59 8.01 -8.84
CA ASP A 93 11.04 9.25 -8.30
C ASP A 93 9.54 9.39 -8.58
N GLN A 94 9.11 9.09 -9.80
CA GLN A 94 7.68 9.08 -10.16
C GLN A 94 6.92 8.03 -9.36
N GLN A 95 7.52 6.85 -9.12
CA GLN A 95 6.91 5.81 -8.31
C GLN A 95 6.69 6.28 -6.87
N ARG A 96 7.65 7.01 -6.28
CA ARG A 96 7.56 7.53 -4.91
C ARG A 96 6.54 8.65 -4.77
N TRP A 97 6.45 9.54 -5.76
CA TRP A 97 5.48 10.63 -5.78
C TRP A 97 4.05 10.15 -6.03
N GLY A 98 3.87 9.15 -6.90
CA GLY A 98 2.55 8.73 -7.35
C GLY A 98 1.89 9.75 -8.27
N CYS A 99 0.59 9.58 -8.52
CA CYS A 99 -0.20 10.47 -9.38
C CYS A 99 -1.58 10.73 -8.78
N GLN A 100 -2.27 11.76 -9.30
CA GLN A 100 -3.62 12.13 -8.86
C GLN A 100 -4.68 11.04 -9.14
N SER A 101 -4.36 10.16 -10.07
CA SER A 101 -5.17 9.02 -10.49
C SER A 101 -4.95 7.77 -9.63
N HIS A 102 -4.18 7.87 -8.54
CA HIS A 102 -3.92 6.75 -7.67
C HIS A 102 -5.23 6.21 -7.06
N MET A 103 -5.41 4.91 -7.19
CA MET A 103 -6.46 4.14 -6.52
C MET A 103 -5.79 3.00 -5.76
N PHE A 104 -6.08 2.83 -4.47
CA PHE A 104 -5.44 1.78 -3.67
C PHE A 104 -5.67 0.40 -4.29
N ASN A 105 -4.65 -0.44 -4.29
CA ASN A 105 -4.80 -1.88 -4.54
C ASN A 105 -5.82 -2.44 -3.53
N PRO A 106 -6.93 -3.07 -3.98
CA PRO A 106 -7.94 -3.67 -3.11
C PRO A 106 -7.39 -4.60 -2.03
N HIS A 107 -6.32 -5.34 -2.33
CA HIS A 107 -5.69 -6.24 -1.36
C HIS A 107 -5.09 -5.51 -0.15
N LEU A 108 -4.73 -4.24 -0.31
CA LEU A 108 -4.29 -3.40 0.79
C LEU A 108 -5.47 -2.99 1.67
N LEU A 109 -6.70 -2.92 1.15
CA LEU A 109 -7.89 -2.49 1.88
C LEU A 109 -8.60 -3.63 2.62
N TYR A 110 -8.39 -4.89 2.22
CA TYR A 110 -9.13 -6.04 2.77
C TYR A 110 -9.16 -6.19 4.30
N PRO A 111 -8.16 -5.74 5.07
CA PRO A 111 -8.27 -5.77 6.53
C PRO A 111 -9.44 -4.93 7.07
N TRP A 112 -9.85 -3.88 6.35
CA TRP A 112 -10.84 -2.90 6.81
C TRP A 112 -12.09 -2.83 5.95
N ALA A 113 -11.99 -3.26 4.69
CA ALA A 113 -13.04 -3.12 3.71
C ALA A 113 -13.17 -4.35 2.82
N GLU A 114 -14.27 -4.43 2.09
CA GLU A 114 -14.51 -5.44 1.07
C GLU A 114 -15.00 -4.76 -0.21
N VAL A 115 -14.39 -5.08 -1.35
CA VAL A 115 -14.80 -4.52 -2.64
C VAL A 115 -16.15 -5.12 -3.04
N LEU A 116 -17.10 -4.24 -3.38
CA LEU A 116 -18.46 -4.61 -3.78
C LEU A 116 -18.64 -4.60 -5.30
N ASP A 117 -18.12 -3.56 -5.95
CA ASP A 117 -18.30 -3.32 -7.38
C ASP A 117 -17.13 -2.51 -7.94
N SER A 118 -16.94 -2.55 -9.26
CA SER A 118 -15.87 -1.84 -9.95
C SER A 118 -16.24 -1.51 -11.39
N GLY A 119 -15.73 -0.37 -11.87
CA GLY A 119 -15.68 -0.03 -13.30
C GLY A 119 -14.25 0.36 -13.71
N ASP A 120 -14.11 0.95 -14.89
CA ASP A 120 -12.79 1.23 -15.49
C ASP A 120 -11.88 2.10 -14.60
N TYR A 121 -12.44 3.14 -13.98
CA TYR A 121 -11.70 4.13 -13.19
C TYR A 121 -12.35 4.46 -11.85
N TRP A 122 -13.06 3.47 -11.29
CA TRP A 122 -13.65 3.56 -9.97
C TRP A 122 -13.90 2.16 -9.39
N TYR A 123 -13.92 2.06 -8.06
CA TYR A 123 -14.50 0.90 -7.39
C TYR A 123 -15.19 1.33 -6.09
N GLN A 124 -16.10 0.48 -5.65
CA GLN A 124 -16.83 0.61 -4.41
C GLN A 124 -16.38 -0.44 -3.41
N PHE A 125 -16.33 -0.04 -2.14
CA PHE A 125 -16.07 -0.96 -1.05
C PHE A 125 -16.96 -0.62 0.15
N VAL A 126 -17.30 -1.65 0.92
CA VAL A 126 -17.95 -1.50 2.21
C VAL A 126 -16.89 -1.46 3.31
N ILE A 127 -16.99 -0.51 4.23
CA ILE A 127 -16.16 -0.48 5.44
C ILE A 127 -16.73 -1.49 6.43
N LYS A 128 -15.93 -2.49 6.83
CA LYS A 128 -16.37 -3.57 7.72
C LYS A 128 -16.86 -3.09 9.08
N ALA A 129 -16.28 -2.00 9.60
CA ALA A 129 -16.61 -1.46 10.91
C ALA A 129 -17.96 -0.73 10.96
N THR A 130 -18.37 -0.08 9.87
CA THR A 130 -19.58 0.78 9.84
C THR A 130 -20.68 0.27 8.91
N GLY A 131 -20.33 -0.57 7.92
CA GLY A 131 -21.23 -0.96 6.84
C GLY A 131 -21.42 0.12 5.77
N GLU A 132 -20.72 1.25 5.89
CA GLU A 132 -20.81 2.36 4.93
C GLU A 132 -20.13 2.01 3.61
N ILE A 133 -20.74 2.43 2.51
CA ILE A 133 -20.23 2.20 1.16
C ILE A 133 -19.47 3.45 0.70
N ILE A 134 -18.21 3.24 0.31
CA ILE A 134 -17.33 4.27 -0.22
C ILE A 134 -17.07 4.00 -1.69
N THR A 135 -17.26 5.03 -2.52
CA THR A 135 -16.80 5.03 -3.91
C THR A 135 -15.48 5.80 -4.02
N THR A 136 -14.46 5.16 -4.57
CA THR A 136 -13.17 5.76 -4.92
C THR A 136 -12.97 5.73 -6.43
N GLY A 137 -12.31 6.75 -6.97
CA GLY A 137 -12.05 6.86 -8.40
C GLY A 137 -11.83 8.29 -8.86
N GLU A 138 -11.95 8.53 -10.15
CA GLU A 138 -11.62 9.83 -10.75
C GLU A 138 -12.70 10.88 -10.70
N ALA A 139 -13.96 10.48 -10.64
CA ALA A 139 -15.06 11.43 -10.63
C ALA A 139 -14.90 12.43 -9.46
N PRO A 140 -15.31 13.71 -9.62
CA PRO A 140 -15.14 14.72 -8.59
C PRO A 140 -15.72 14.33 -7.23
N GLN A 141 -16.86 13.64 -7.24
CA GLN A 141 -17.57 13.17 -6.06
C GLN A 141 -16.95 11.93 -5.40
N HIS A 142 -15.99 11.26 -6.05
CA HIS A 142 -15.34 10.08 -5.48
C HIS A 142 -14.22 10.47 -4.54
N TYR A 143 -14.10 9.71 -3.45
CA TYR A 143 -12.97 9.84 -2.54
C TYR A 143 -11.66 9.55 -3.27
N LYS A 144 -10.66 10.40 -3.09
CA LYS A 144 -9.30 10.15 -3.58
C LYS A 144 -8.50 9.34 -2.57
N SER A 145 -7.52 8.59 -3.05
CA SER A 145 -6.62 7.83 -2.15
C SER A 145 -5.93 8.71 -1.11
N SER A 146 -5.61 9.96 -1.44
CA SER A 146 -5.08 10.93 -0.47
C SER A 146 -6.04 11.25 0.67
N GLU A 147 -7.34 11.28 0.40
CA GLU A 147 -8.38 11.54 1.39
C GLU A 147 -8.60 10.33 2.29
N LEU A 148 -8.67 9.14 1.68
CA LEU A 148 -8.73 7.87 2.42
C LEU A 148 -7.52 7.73 3.36
N ARG A 149 -6.34 8.16 2.90
CA ARG A 149 -5.10 8.12 3.68
C ARG A 149 -5.07 9.13 4.82
N ALA A 150 -5.74 10.27 4.65
CA ALA A 150 -5.70 11.40 5.56
C ALA A 150 -6.50 11.17 6.84
N VAL A 151 -7.55 10.34 6.79
CA VAL A 151 -8.31 10.00 7.98
C VAL A 151 -7.50 9.08 8.91
N SER A 152 -7.62 9.33 10.21
CA SER A 152 -7.05 8.46 11.25
C SER A 152 -7.79 7.13 11.37
N ASP A 153 -9.08 7.13 11.01
CA ASP A 153 -9.98 5.98 11.04
C ASP A 153 -10.91 6.07 9.84
N LEU A 154 -11.04 4.98 9.08
CA LEU A 154 -11.91 4.92 7.90
C LEU A 154 -13.40 5.09 8.28
N SER A 155 -13.80 4.78 9.50
CA SER A 155 -15.18 5.00 9.99
C SER A 155 -15.59 6.48 10.02
N LEU A 156 -14.64 7.41 9.94
CA LEU A 156 -14.92 8.85 9.82
C LEU A 156 -15.34 9.26 8.40
N LEU A 157 -15.07 8.41 7.42
CA LEU A 157 -15.59 8.60 6.05
C LEU A 157 -17.11 8.45 6.10
N LYS A 158 -17.81 9.26 5.31
CA LYS A 158 -19.30 9.34 5.31
C LYS A 158 -19.93 9.86 6.61
N ASP A 159 -19.16 10.40 7.57
CA ASP A 159 -19.77 11.19 8.64
C ASP A 159 -20.59 12.34 8.05
N LYS A 160 -21.80 12.57 8.58
CA LYS A 160 -22.76 13.52 8.02
C LYS A 160 -22.21 14.95 7.98
N ASN A 161 -21.40 15.34 8.97
CA ASN A 161 -20.80 16.67 9.01
C ASN A 161 -19.66 16.78 8.00
N VAL A 162 -18.85 15.73 7.86
CA VAL A 162 -17.77 15.68 6.87
C VAL A 162 -18.34 15.75 5.45
N GLU A 163 -19.37 14.97 5.14
CA GLU A 163 -20.04 14.99 3.83
C GLU A 163 -20.65 16.37 3.52
N ALA A 164 -21.34 16.97 4.50
CA ALA A 164 -21.93 18.30 4.33
C ALA A 164 -20.88 19.36 4.00
N ILE A 165 -19.70 19.30 4.64
CA ILE A 165 -18.59 20.22 4.35
C ILE A 165 -18.00 19.96 2.96
N ARG A 166 -17.77 18.69 2.59
CA ARG A 166 -17.27 18.32 1.25
C ARG A 166 -18.19 18.86 0.16
N GLU A 167 -19.49 18.67 0.31
CA GLU A 167 -20.48 19.09 -0.69
C GLU A 167 -20.64 20.61 -0.74
N TYR A 168 -20.78 21.28 0.41
CA TYR A 168 -21.06 22.71 0.44
C TYR A 168 -19.86 23.57 -0.01
N PHE A 169 -18.63 23.12 0.28
CA PHE A 169 -17.41 23.89 0.00
C PHE A 169 -16.55 23.32 -1.13
N ASP A 170 -16.98 22.26 -1.81
CA ASP A 170 -16.13 21.47 -2.74
C ASP A 170 -14.79 21.07 -2.06
N ALA A 171 -14.88 20.72 -0.78
CA ALA A 171 -13.73 20.49 0.09
C ALA A 171 -13.22 19.04 0.00
N LYS A 172 -11.93 18.85 0.31
CA LYS A 172 -11.26 17.55 0.37
C LYS A 172 -10.72 17.28 1.76
N VAL A 173 -10.72 16.01 2.17
CA VAL A 173 -10.12 15.60 3.44
C VAL A 173 -8.59 15.57 3.31
N VAL A 174 -7.92 16.30 4.19
CA VAL A 174 -6.46 16.42 4.25
C VAL A 174 -5.97 16.20 5.70
N ALA A 175 -4.76 15.66 5.86
CA ALA A 175 -4.13 15.37 7.15
C ALA A 175 -3.27 16.53 7.65
#